data_AF-A0A0F7JY81-F1
#
_entry.id   AF-A0A0F7JY81-F1
#
_cell.length_a   1.000
_cell.length_b   1.000
_cell.length_c   1.000
_cell.angle_alpha   90.00
_cell.angle_beta   90.00
_cell.angle_gamma   90.00
#
_symmetry.space_group_name_H-M   'P 1'
#
loop_
_entity.id
_entity.type
_entity.pdbx_description
1 polymer ?
#
loop_
_entity_poly.entity_id
_entity_poly.type
_entity_poly.pdbx_seq_one_letter_code
_entity_poly.pdbx_strand_id
1 'polypeptide(L)'
;MKLFRLFITLALSLSVLTTTVQAADTAPWYDVELILFKQGPTGSGASENWPGDPGSPDWTGAVTLQPQSAAGQSYALLPRSAWRLNAHYNTLRRSRNGFEPLFHQAWRQQVATSRSAKSIYLGPDRTRSEGTPPPPFEGLIKISVSRYLHVDLDILLRGANGNHPLNTPDLLASPSRGSIRFQAKRRMRSDELHYIDHPKMGALIMISRARIPQPPAAQESPATDSEPASAESEPQEPEKPAPAAAAN
;
A
#
# COMPACT_ATOMS: atom_id res chain seq x y z
N MET A 1 57.75 -21.35 -61.95
CA MET A 1 58.25 -21.53 -60.56
C MET A 1 58.04 -20.20 -59.85
N LYS A 2 57.29 -19.97 -58.76
CA LYS A 2 56.51 -20.71 -57.76
C LYS A 2 55.41 -19.72 -57.32
N LEU A 3 54.12 -20.03 -57.48
CA LEU A 3 53.20 -20.52 -56.43
C LEU A 3 52.96 -19.54 -55.25
N PHE A 4 51.80 -18.88 -55.29
CA PHE A 4 50.72 -18.91 -54.27
C PHE A 4 51.15 -18.95 -52.78
N ARG A 5 50.69 -17.98 -51.97
CA ARG A 5 49.87 -18.24 -50.76
C ARG A 5 49.43 -16.95 -50.05
N LEU A 6 48.13 -16.70 -50.21
CA LEU A 6 47.25 -15.90 -49.38
C LEU A 6 47.22 -16.49 -47.95
N PHE A 7 47.46 -15.70 -46.91
CA PHE A 7 47.19 -16.08 -45.52
C PHE A 7 46.13 -15.14 -44.94
N ILE A 8 44.87 -15.58 -45.02
CA ILE A 8 43.74 -15.04 -44.26
C ILE A 8 43.88 -15.59 -42.84
N THR A 9 44.05 -14.72 -41.84
CA THR A 9 43.83 -15.06 -40.44
C THR A 9 42.60 -14.33 -39.95
N LEU A 10 41.46 -15.03 -40.02
CA LEU A 10 40.17 -14.61 -39.48
C LEU A 10 40.17 -14.90 -37.98
N ALA A 11 40.51 -13.89 -37.16
CA ALA A 11 40.33 -13.96 -35.72
C ALA A 11 38.87 -13.64 -35.38
N LEU A 12 38.03 -14.67 -35.33
CA LEU A 12 36.63 -14.58 -34.92
C LEU A 12 36.58 -14.44 -33.38
N SER A 13 36.62 -13.21 -32.87
CA SER A 13 36.42 -12.93 -31.46
C SER A 13 34.93 -13.09 -31.12
N LEU A 14 34.57 -14.24 -30.54
CA LEU A 14 33.24 -14.50 -30.02
C LEU A 14 33.06 -13.74 -28.70
N SER A 15 32.64 -12.47 -28.79
CA SER A 15 32.23 -11.68 -27.62
C SER A 15 30.91 -12.21 -27.08
N VAL A 16 30.99 -13.03 -26.04
CA VAL A 16 29.81 -13.42 -25.25
C VAL A 16 29.33 -12.20 -24.49
N LEU A 17 28.27 -11.55 -24.97
CA LEU A 17 27.55 -10.53 -24.21
C LEU A 17 26.84 -11.22 -23.04
N THR A 18 27.47 -11.23 -21.87
CA THR A 18 26.78 -11.57 -20.62
C THR A 18 25.89 -10.38 -20.25
N THR A 19 24.61 -10.43 -20.63
CA THR A 19 23.60 -9.53 -20.09
C THR A 19 23.39 -9.88 -18.62
N THR A 20 23.98 -9.10 -17.71
CA THR A 20 23.59 -9.12 -16.31
C THR A 20 22.15 -8.60 -16.23
N VAL A 21 21.18 -9.47 -16.01
CA VAL A 21 19.82 -9.07 -15.63
C VAL A 21 19.92 -8.43 -14.25
N GLN A 22 19.94 -7.10 -14.20
CA GLN A 22 19.81 -6.35 -12.97
C GLN A 22 18.42 -6.64 -12.42
N ALA A 23 18.32 -7.43 -11.34
CA ALA A 23 17.07 -7.56 -10.62
C ALA A 23 16.63 -6.16 -10.18
N ALA A 24 15.54 -5.65 -10.77
CA ALA A 24 14.96 -4.40 -10.34
C ALA A 24 14.58 -4.56 -8.86
N ASP A 25 15.22 -3.79 -7.98
CA ASP A 25 14.90 -3.78 -6.55
C ASP A 25 13.51 -3.16 -6.38
N THR A 26 12.49 -4.00 -6.48
CA THR A 26 11.09 -3.57 -6.40
C THR A 26 10.77 -3.20 -4.97
N ALA A 27 10.21 -2.00 -4.80
CA ALA A 27 9.86 -1.50 -3.47
C ALA A 27 8.93 -2.49 -2.74
N PRO A 28 9.25 -2.86 -1.48
CA PRO A 28 8.50 -3.86 -0.73
C PRO A 28 7.07 -3.41 -0.46
N TRP A 29 6.17 -4.40 -0.46
CA TRP A 29 4.75 -4.18 -0.20
C TRP A 29 4.44 -4.20 1.29
N TYR A 30 3.61 -3.27 1.73
CA TYR A 30 3.09 -3.20 3.09
C TYR A 30 1.59 -2.92 3.10
N ASP A 31 0.93 -3.53 4.07
CA ASP A 31 -0.39 -3.13 4.54
C ASP A 31 -0.22 -2.15 5.68
N VAL A 32 -0.91 -1.02 5.60
CA VAL A 32 -0.90 0.03 6.60
C VAL A 32 -2.32 0.20 7.10
N GLU A 33 -2.49 0.26 8.41
CA GLU A 33 -3.76 0.61 9.04
C GLU A 33 -3.54 1.74 10.03
N LEU A 34 -4.33 2.80 9.88
CA LEU A 34 -4.22 4.03 10.65
C LEU A 34 -5.57 4.38 11.28
N ILE A 35 -5.55 4.69 12.57
CA ILE A 35 -6.62 5.36 13.28
C ILE A 35 -6.11 6.73 13.73
N LEU A 36 -6.82 7.79 13.37
CA LEU A 36 -6.64 9.12 13.95
C LEU A 36 -7.81 9.42 14.88
N PHE A 37 -7.53 10.07 16.00
CA PHE A 37 -8.54 10.46 16.97
C PHE A 37 -8.20 11.78 17.64
N LYS A 38 -9.22 12.53 18.03
CA LYS A 38 -9.10 13.70 18.92
C LYS A 38 -9.04 13.21 20.36
N GLN A 39 -8.27 13.92 21.18
CA GLN A 39 -8.21 13.73 22.62
C GLN A 39 -8.92 14.91 23.30
N GLY A 40 -9.81 14.61 24.25
CA GLY A 40 -10.48 15.60 25.07
C GLY A 40 -9.50 16.31 26.01
N PRO A 41 -9.93 17.37 26.69
CA PRO A 41 -9.09 18.09 27.64
C PRO A 41 -8.90 17.25 28.91
N THR A 42 -7.97 16.30 28.88
CA THR A 42 -7.46 15.64 30.09
C THR A 42 -6.09 16.26 30.42
N GLY A 43 -5.87 16.53 31.72
CA GLY A 43 -4.89 17.48 32.25
C GLY A 43 -3.50 17.44 31.61
N SER A 44 -3.19 18.49 30.85
CA SER A 44 -1.89 19.12 30.54
C SER A 44 -2.04 20.04 29.30
N GLY A 45 -2.83 19.63 28.30
CA GLY A 45 -3.08 20.38 27.06
C GLY A 45 -4.02 21.59 27.18
N ALA A 46 -4.46 21.95 28.40
CA ALA A 46 -5.19 23.18 28.67
C ALA A 46 -4.26 24.39 28.89
N SER A 47 -2.97 24.14 29.16
CA SER A 47 -1.97 25.17 29.46
C SER A 47 -0.97 25.43 28.32
N GLU A 48 -1.10 24.75 27.19
CA GLU A 48 -0.21 24.93 26.05
C GLU A 48 -0.58 26.18 25.25
N ASN A 49 0.44 26.98 24.97
CA ASN A 49 0.31 28.17 24.15
C ASN A 49 0.48 27.79 22.67
N TRP A 50 -0.64 27.54 22.00
CA TRP A 50 -0.67 27.19 20.58
C TRP A 50 -0.71 28.45 19.71
N PRO A 51 0.02 28.50 18.57
CA PRO A 51 -0.05 29.62 17.66
C PRO A 51 -1.48 29.78 17.14
N GLY A 52 -1.94 31.02 16.99
CA GLY A 52 -3.25 31.31 16.42
C GLY A 52 -3.40 30.85 14.96
N ASP A 53 -2.29 30.76 14.23
CA ASP A 53 -2.20 30.11 12.93
C ASP A 53 -0.97 29.19 12.86
N PRO A 54 -1.14 27.86 12.92
CA PRO A 54 -0.05 26.89 12.83
C PRO A 54 0.41 26.60 11.37
N GLY A 55 -0.18 27.29 10.38
CA GLY A 55 0.02 27.00 8.97
C GLY A 55 -0.60 25.67 8.52
N SER A 56 -0.33 25.30 7.27
CA SER A 56 -0.90 24.10 6.63
C SER A 56 0.19 23.11 6.18
N PRO A 57 -0.16 21.81 6.05
CA PRO A 57 0.68 20.82 5.38
C PRO A 57 1.00 21.23 3.93
N ASP A 58 2.18 20.84 3.43
CA ASP A 58 2.51 21.00 2.00
C ASP A 58 1.85 19.89 1.17
N TRP A 59 0.74 20.24 0.54
CA TRP A 59 -0.08 19.31 -0.25
C TRP A 59 0.53 18.94 -1.60
N THR A 60 1.65 19.55 -1.98
CA THR A 60 2.25 19.39 -3.31
C THR A 60 2.62 17.94 -3.58
N GLY A 61 2.11 17.40 -4.69
CA GLY A 61 2.40 16.03 -5.11
C GLY A 61 1.79 14.94 -4.23
N ALA A 62 0.89 15.29 -3.31
CA ALA A 62 0.19 14.31 -2.48
C ALA A 62 -0.71 13.41 -3.34
N VAL A 63 -0.72 12.11 -3.03
CA VAL A 63 -1.60 11.12 -3.66
C VAL A 63 -2.80 10.82 -2.78
N THR A 64 -3.89 10.36 -3.37
CA THR A 64 -5.07 9.88 -2.63
C THR A 64 -5.09 8.35 -2.58
N LEU A 65 -5.71 7.81 -1.54
CA LEU A 65 -6.03 6.39 -1.48
C LEU A 65 -7.09 6.05 -2.51
N GLN A 66 -6.94 4.90 -3.15
CA GLN A 66 -7.78 4.49 -4.28
C GLN A 66 -8.62 3.27 -3.86
N PRO A 67 -9.88 3.17 -4.32
CA PRO A 67 -10.61 1.91 -4.21
C PRO A 67 -9.81 0.77 -4.85
N GLN A 68 -9.86 -0.42 -4.25
CA GLN A 68 -9.17 -1.58 -4.81
C GLN A 68 -9.81 -1.96 -6.16
N SER A 69 -9.09 -1.73 -7.26
CA SER A 69 -9.58 -2.07 -8.60
C SER A 69 -8.78 -3.19 -9.26
N ALA A 70 -7.47 -3.28 -9.02
CA ALA A 70 -6.61 -4.31 -9.59
C ALA A 70 -5.57 -4.84 -8.58
N ALA A 71 -5.17 -6.10 -8.76
CA ALA A 71 -4.06 -6.66 -7.99
C ALA A 71 -2.76 -5.92 -8.34
N GLY A 72 -1.97 -5.57 -7.32
CA GLY A 72 -0.69 -4.87 -7.51
C GLY A 72 -0.79 -3.35 -7.70
N GLN A 73 -1.97 -2.76 -7.50
CA GLN A 73 -2.12 -1.30 -7.42
C GLN A 73 -1.60 -0.80 -6.06
N SER A 74 -0.69 0.19 -6.09
CA SER A 74 -0.23 0.85 -4.86
C SER A 74 -1.25 1.90 -4.38
N TYR A 75 -1.28 2.15 -3.07
CA TYR A 75 -2.23 3.06 -2.41
C TYR A 75 -3.69 2.58 -2.46
N ALA A 76 -3.91 1.27 -2.62
CA ALA A 76 -5.24 0.67 -2.70
C ALA A 76 -5.83 0.39 -1.31
N LEU A 77 -7.07 0.81 -1.07
CA LEU A 77 -7.82 0.51 0.16
C LEU A 77 -7.99 -1.00 0.34
N LEU A 78 -7.86 -1.48 1.58
CA LEU A 78 -8.06 -2.88 1.92
C LEU A 78 -9.53 -3.16 2.28
N PRO A 79 -10.06 -4.37 1.99
CA PRO A 79 -11.39 -4.75 2.40
C PRO A 79 -11.47 -4.83 3.93
N ARG A 80 -12.65 -4.54 4.51
CA ARG A 80 -12.86 -4.49 5.98
C ARG A 80 -12.46 -5.78 6.71
N SER A 81 -12.53 -6.94 6.05
CA SER A 81 -12.09 -8.22 6.59
C SER A 81 -10.58 -8.30 6.86
N ALA A 82 -9.77 -7.49 6.19
CA ALA A 82 -8.33 -7.42 6.39
C ALA A 82 -7.90 -6.45 7.51
N TRP A 83 -8.85 -5.70 8.09
CA TRP A 83 -8.56 -4.68 9.08
C TRP A 83 -8.37 -5.31 10.47
N ARG A 84 -7.24 -5.00 11.10
CA ARG A 84 -6.77 -5.59 12.36
C ARG A 84 -6.98 -4.67 13.56
N LEU A 85 -7.21 -3.37 13.36
CA LEU A 85 -7.39 -2.39 14.44
C LEU A 85 -8.86 -2.12 14.79
N ASN A 86 -9.81 -2.91 14.28
CA ASN A 86 -11.25 -2.76 14.58
C ASN A 86 -11.56 -2.81 16.09
N ALA A 87 -10.87 -3.67 16.85
CA ALA A 87 -11.06 -3.73 18.31
C ALA A 87 -10.57 -2.45 19.01
N HIS A 88 -9.42 -1.91 18.60
CA HIS A 88 -8.85 -0.66 19.11
C HIS A 88 -9.74 0.52 18.79
N TYR A 89 -10.21 0.63 17.54
CA TYR A 89 -11.16 1.66 17.12
C TYR A 89 -12.45 1.62 17.96
N ASN A 90 -13.02 0.44 18.17
CA ASN A 90 -14.21 0.28 18.99
C ASN A 90 -13.98 0.64 20.46
N THR A 91 -12.78 0.37 20.98
CA THR A 91 -12.40 0.76 22.35
C THR A 91 -12.33 2.27 22.49
N LEU A 92 -11.67 2.96 21.54
CA LEU A 92 -11.63 4.42 21.50
C LEU A 92 -13.03 5.03 21.42
N ARG A 93 -13.88 4.52 20.51
CA ARG A 93 -15.25 5.00 20.31
C ARG A 93 -16.13 4.87 21.55
N ARG A 94 -15.93 3.83 22.36
CA ARG A 94 -16.71 3.57 23.58
C ARG A 94 -16.12 4.23 24.83
N SER A 95 -14.91 4.78 24.72
CA SER A 95 -14.23 5.39 25.86
C SER A 95 -14.98 6.63 26.33
N ARG A 96 -15.10 6.78 27.65
CA ARG A 96 -15.68 7.99 28.27
C ARG A 96 -14.63 9.07 28.54
N ASN A 97 -13.36 8.80 28.22
CA ASN A 97 -12.22 9.68 28.55
C ASN A 97 -11.97 10.76 27.49
N GLY A 98 -12.99 11.11 26.69
CA GLY A 98 -12.90 12.18 25.69
C GLY A 98 -12.12 11.80 24.42
N PHE A 99 -11.92 10.52 24.12
CA PHE A 99 -11.40 10.11 22.81
C PHE A 99 -12.50 10.13 21.75
N GLU A 100 -12.24 10.74 20.61
CA GLU A 100 -13.17 10.80 19.49
C GLU A 100 -12.45 10.36 18.21
N PRO A 101 -12.73 9.16 17.68
CA PRO A 101 -12.15 8.71 16.42
C PRO A 101 -12.56 9.61 15.25
N LEU A 102 -11.58 10.05 14.46
CA LEU A 102 -11.74 10.94 13.31
C LEU A 102 -11.55 10.20 11.99
N PHE A 103 -10.65 9.21 11.97
CA PHE A 103 -10.27 8.47 10.78
C PHE A 103 -9.94 7.03 11.15
N HIS A 104 -10.35 6.08 10.31
CA HIS A 104 -9.89 4.70 10.37
C HIS A 104 -9.87 4.13 8.95
N GLN A 105 -8.68 3.89 8.41
CA GLN A 105 -8.51 3.27 7.11
C GLN A 105 -7.35 2.28 7.12
N ALA A 106 -7.49 1.24 6.30
CA ALA A 106 -6.39 0.33 5.97
C ALA A 106 -6.18 0.32 4.45
N TRP A 107 -4.92 0.33 4.02
CA TRP A 107 -4.55 0.33 2.61
C TRP A 107 -3.24 -0.43 2.39
N ARG A 108 -3.00 -0.81 1.14
CA ARG A 108 -1.78 -1.47 0.68
C ARG A 108 -0.97 -0.53 -0.21
N GLN A 109 0.35 -0.54 -0.05
CA GLN A 109 1.24 0.21 -0.94
C GLN A 109 2.63 -0.42 -1.07
N GLN A 110 3.33 -0.04 -2.12
CA GLN A 110 4.78 -0.16 -2.17
C GLN A 110 5.40 0.95 -1.35
N VAL A 111 6.27 0.60 -0.41
CA VAL A 111 6.98 1.57 0.42
C VAL A 111 8.37 1.77 -0.17
N ALA A 112 8.57 2.91 -0.81
CA ALA A 112 9.85 3.27 -1.42
C ALA A 112 10.79 3.96 -0.41
N THR A 113 12.01 4.28 -0.83
CA THR A 113 12.96 5.06 -0.01
C THR A 113 12.44 6.48 0.24
N SER A 114 12.98 7.18 1.25
CA SER A 114 12.53 8.53 1.59
C SER A 114 12.60 9.55 0.43
N ARG A 115 13.47 9.34 -0.57
CA ARG A 115 13.59 10.22 -1.74
C ARG A 115 12.45 10.03 -2.75
N SER A 116 11.89 8.82 -2.83
CA SER A 116 10.86 8.45 -3.81
C SER A 116 9.48 8.21 -3.19
N ALA A 117 9.39 8.14 -1.86
CA ALA A 117 8.13 8.00 -1.14
C ALA A 117 7.24 9.23 -1.34
N LYS A 118 5.95 8.99 -1.62
CA LYS A 118 4.94 10.04 -1.78
C LYS A 118 4.17 10.25 -0.49
N SER A 119 3.77 11.49 -0.24
CA SER A 119 2.80 11.81 0.80
C SER A 119 1.41 11.40 0.35
N ILE A 120 0.63 10.84 1.26
CA ILE A 120 -0.75 10.41 1.06
C ILE A 120 -1.64 11.42 1.78
N TYR A 121 -2.65 11.93 1.09
CA TYR A 121 -3.68 12.75 1.70
C TYR A 121 -4.59 11.93 2.62
N LEU A 122 -4.78 12.44 3.82
CA LEU A 122 -5.67 11.94 4.86
C LEU A 122 -6.76 12.98 5.09
N GLY A 123 -8.00 12.63 4.84
CA GLY A 123 -9.14 13.52 4.99
C GLY A 123 -10.30 13.06 4.11
N PRO A 124 -11.44 13.74 4.17
CA PRO A 124 -12.54 13.48 3.25
C PRO A 124 -12.14 13.85 1.83
N ASP A 125 -12.82 13.24 0.86
CA ASP A 125 -12.54 13.38 -0.57
C ASP A 125 -12.43 14.87 -0.98
N ARG A 126 -11.43 15.17 -1.80
CA ARG A 126 -11.03 16.55 -2.14
C ARG A 126 -11.94 17.22 -3.17
N THR A 127 -13.09 16.63 -3.49
CA THR A 127 -14.11 17.24 -4.35
C THR A 127 -14.81 18.38 -3.58
N ARG A 128 -14.07 19.46 -3.36
CA ARG A 128 -14.56 20.66 -2.68
C ARG A 128 -15.55 21.34 -3.62
N SER A 129 -16.83 21.16 -3.36
CA SER A 129 -17.86 22.06 -3.89
C SER A 129 -17.65 23.44 -3.24
N GLU A 130 -17.76 24.51 -4.03
CA GLU A 130 -17.77 25.87 -3.49
C GLU A 130 -18.80 26.00 -2.36
N GLY A 131 -18.42 26.68 -1.27
CA GLY A 131 -19.30 26.85 -0.10
C GLY A 131 -19.29 25.68 0.89
N THR A 132 -18.62 24.56 0.61
CA THR A 132 -18.48 23.48 1.60
C THR A 132 -17.52 23.92 2.72
N PRO A 133 -17.91 23.83 4.01
CA PRO A 133 -17.00 24.12 5.11
C PRO A 133 -15.79 23.18 5.05
N PRO A 134 -14.59 23.65 5.42
CA PRO A 134 -13.42 22.81 5.40
C PRO A 134 -13.58 21.65 6.40
N PRO A 135 -13.04 20.45 6.11
CA PRO A 135 -13.33 19.28 6.92
C PRO A 135 -12.75 19.39 8.33
N PRO A 136 -13.30 18.72 9.35
CA PRO A 136 -12.86 18.87 10.74
C PRO A 136 -11.36 18.55 10.93
N PHE A 137 -10.81 17.67 10.09
CA PHE A 137 -9.38 17.45 9.98
C PHE A 137 -8.97 17.21 8.52
N GLU A 138 -7.71 17.44 8.23
CA GLU A 138 -7.03 17.02 7.01
C GLU A 138 -5.53 16.89 7.27
N GLY A 139 -4.81 16.12 6.48
CA GLY A 139 -3.38 15.97 6.69
C GLY A 139 -2.70 15.07 5.69
N LEU A 140 -1.44 14.81 5.97
CA LEU A 140 -0.57 13.97 5.17
C LEU A 140 0.07 12.90 6.03
N ILE A 141 0.24 11.73 5.43
CA ILE A 141 1.16 10.71 5.92
C ILE A 141 2.13 10.33 4.80
N LYS A 142 3.41 10.28 5.11
CA LYS A 142 4.44 9.71 4.22
C LYS A 142 5.10 8.55 4.93
N ILE A 143 5.19 7.43 4.23
CA ILE A 143 5.80 6.19 4.73
C ILE A 143 6.95 5.86 3.80
N SER A 144 8.12 5.63 4.37
CA SER A 144 9.31 5.27 3.62
C SER A 144 10.10 4.18 4.32
N VAL A 145 10.92 3.46 3.56
CA VAL A 145 11.74 2.36 4.07
C VAL A 145 13.22 2.65 3.84
N SER A 146 14.02 2.34 4.86
CA SER A 146 15.47 2.20 4.79
C SER A 146 15.87 0.91 5.53
N ARG A 147 16.68 1.01 6.60
CA ARG A 147 16.82 -0.06 7.60
C ARG A 147 15.55 -0.27 8.43
N TYR A 148 14.71 0.75 8.50
CA TYR A 148 13.47 0.77 9.27
C TYR A 148 12.35 1.41 8.45
N LEU A 149 11.12 1.27 8.93
CA LEU A 149 10.01 2.11 8.46
C LEU A 149 10.13 3.49 9.09
N HIS A 150 9.93 4.53 8.29
CA HIS A 150 9.83 5.91 8.73
C HIS A 150 8.46 6.44 8.36
N VAL A 151 7.76 6.97 9.37
CA VAL A 151 6.46 7.62 9.23
C VAL A 151 6.62 9.10 9.53
N ASP A 152 6.20 9.92 8.59
CA ASP A 152 6.06 11.37 8.72
C ASP A 152 4.57 11.69 8.65
N LEU A 153 4.02 12.25 9.72
CA LEU A 153 2.61 12.55 9.89
C LEU A 153 2.46 14.06 10.12
N ASP A 154 1.60 14.71 9.34
CA ASP A 154 1.30 16.14 9.45
C ASP A 154 -0.22 16.35 9.33
N ILE A 155 -0.90 16.46 10.47
CA ILE A 155 -2.36 16.58 10.55
C ILE A 155 -2.74 17.97 11.05
N LEU A 156 -3.69 18.59 10.36
CA LEU A 156 -4.35 19.81 10.78
C LEU A 156 -5.75 19.48 11.30
N LEU A 157 -6.01 19.78 12.57
CA LEU A 157 -7.32 19.65 13.22
C LEU A 157 -7.93 21.03 13.42
N ARG A 158 -9.03 21.30 12.72
CA ARG A 158 -9.69 22.60 12.73
C ARG A 158 -10.55 22.80 13.96
N GLY A 159 -10.54 24.02 14.49
CA GLY A 159 -11.39 24.44 15.61
C GLY A 159 -11.01 23.82 16.95
N ALA A 160 -9.82 23.19 17.02
CA ALA A 160 -9.33 22.58 18.25
C ALA A 160 -8.57 23.57 19.14
N ASN A 161 -8.19 24.75 18.63
CA ASN A 161 -7.53 25.78 19.43
C ASN A 161 -8.59 26.63 20.16
N GLY A 162 -8.84 26.30 21.44
CA GLY A 162 -9.82 27.02 22.26
C GLY A 162 -9.48 28.50 22.52
N ASN A 163 -8.21 28.90 22.36
CA ASN A 163 -7.78 30.30 22.54
C ASN A 163 -8.04 31.15 21.29
N HIS A 164 -8.21 30.50 20.13
CA HIS A 164 -8.43 31.13 18.85
C HIS A 164 -9.64 30.48 18.16
N PRO A 165 -10.87 30.79 18.59
CA PRO A 165 -12.06 30.19 18.03
C PRO A 165 -12.17 30.47 16.53
N LEU A 166 -12.61 29.46 15.78
CA LEU A 166 -12.85 29.58 14.34
C LEU A 166 -14.10 30.39 14.04
N ASN A 167 -13.95 31.45 13.23
CA ASN A 167 -15.06 32.22 12.66
C ASN A 167 -14.98 32.26 11.13
N THR A 168 -16.09 32.58 10.45
CA THR A 168 -16.16 32.61 8.98
C THR A 168 -15.11 33.52 8.33
N PRO A 169 -14.87 34.76 8.81
CA PRO A 169 -13.83 35.62 8.23
C PRO A 169 -12.43 35.02 8.34
N ASP A 170 -12.12 34.34 9.45
CA ASP A 170 -10.82 33.69 9.65
C ASP A 170 -10.62 32.55 8.65
N LEU A 171 -11.65 31.73 8.40
CA LEU A 171 -11.59 30.63 7.43
C LEU A 171 -11.36 31.12 5.99
N LEU A 172 -11.88 32.31 5.64
CA LEU A 172 -11.67 32.92 4.33
C LEU A 172 -10.24 33.46 4.17
N ALA A 173 -9.67 34.02 5.24
CA ALA A 173 -8.32 34.59 5.23
C ALA A 173 -7.21 33.54 5.39
N SER A 174 -7.39 32.59 6.30
CA SER A 174 -6.45 31.48 6.55
C SER A 174 -7.19 30.25 7.08
N PRO A 175 -7.31 29.15 6.30
CA PRO A 175 -8.04 27.95 6.69
C PRO A 175 -7.38 27.17 7.85
N SER A 176 -6.14 27.52 8.22
CA SER A 176 -5.43 26.95 9.36
C SER A 176 -5.56 27.76 10.64
N ARG A 177 -6.06 29.00 10.59
CA ARG A 177 -6.27 29.79 11.82
C ARG A 177 -7.17 29.04 12.80
N GLY A 178 -6.93 29.16 14.10
CA GLY A 178 -7.72 28.45 15.13
C GLY A 178 -7.63 26.92 15.09
N SER A 179 -6.70 26.38 14.30
CA SER A 179 -6.45 24.95 14.20
C SER A 179 -5.30 24.52 15.11
N ILE A 180 -5.18 23.21 15.29
CA ILE A 180 -4.02 22.57 15.92
C ILE A 180 -3.35 21.70 14.89
N ARG A 181 -2.03 21.83 14.78
CA ARG A 181 -1.22 21.06 13.85
C ARG A 181 -0.39 20.03 14.60
N PHE A 182 -0.56 18.77 14.23
CA PHE A 182 0.16 17.62 14.77
C PHE A 182 1.19 17.15 13.75
N GLN A 183 2.47 17.42 14.05
CA GLN A 183 3.60 17.00 13.24
C GLN A 183 4.42 15.96 13.98
N ALA A 184 4.68 14.81 13.35
CA ALA A 184 5.46 13.74 13.96
C ALA A 184 6.29 13.00 12.92
N LYS A 185 7.57 12.78 13.25
CA LYS A 185 8.48 11.94 12.46
C LYS A 185 9.00 10.82 13.36
N ARG A 186 8.67 9.57 13.03
CA ARG A 186 9.02 8.42 13.87
C ARG A 186 9.52 7.25 13.05
N ARG A 187 10.45 6.51 13.66
CA ARG A 187 10.93 5.21 13.19
C ARG A 187 10.03 4.12 13.77
N MET A 188 9.61 3.17 12.96
CA MET A 188 8.71 2.10 13.35
C MET A 188 9.24 0.73 12.95
N ARG A 189 8.84 -0.29 13.70
CA ARG A 189 9.00 -1.70 13.34
C ARG A 189 7.75 -2.19 12.61
N SER A 190 7.92 -3.13 11.71
CA SER A 190 6.79 -3.79 11.07
C SER A 190 6.08 -4.72 12.05
N ASP A 191 4.79 -4.96 11.82
CA ASP A 191 3.95 -5.90 12.57
C ASP A 191 3.72 -5.57 14.06
N GLU A 192 4.06 -4.35 14.47
CA GLU A 192 3.79 -3.79 15.79
C GLU A 192 2.76 -2.66 15.71
N LEU A 193 1.97 -2.50 16.78
CA LEU A 193 1.11 -1.35 16.97
C LEU A 193 1.92 -0.19 17.56
N HIS A 194 1.93 0.95 16.87
CA HIS A 194 2.59 2.17 17.32
C HIS A 194 1.56 3.23 17.71
N TYR A 195 1.78 3.90 18.84
CA TYR A 195 1.05 5.10 19.25
C TYR A 195 1.90 6.34 18.98
N ILE A 196 1.32 7.32 18.30
CA ILE A 196 1.92 8.65 18.10
C ILE A 196 1.10 9.64 18.90
N ASP A 197 1.73 10.23 19.91
CA ASP A 197 1.07 11.11 20.86
C ASP A 197 1.10 12.58 20.42
N HIS A 198 0.01 13.27 20.76
CA HIS A 198 -0.15 14.72 20.69
C HIS A 198 -1.19 15.18 21.76
N PRO A 199 -1.01 16.32 22.42
CA PRO A 199 -1.89 16.76 23.54
C PRO A 199 -3.40 16.86 23.22
N LYS A 200 -3.76 16.99 21.93
CA LYS A 200 -5.14 17.15 21.43
C LYS A 200 -5.54 16.10 20.40
N MET A 201 -4.61 15.24 20.00
CA MET A 201 -4.80 14.26 18.93
C MET A 201 -3.97 13.01 19.19
N GLY A 202 -4.35 11.88 18.64
CA GLY A 202 -3.51 10.69 18.68
C GLY A 202 -3.62 9.91 17.38
N ALA A 203 -2.57 9.14 17.09
CA ALA A 203 -2.61 8.17 16.02
C ALA A 203 -2.24 6.78 16.54
N LEU A 204 -3.03 5.78 16.18
CA LEU A 204 -2.63 4.38 16.23
C LEU A 204 -2.31 3.92 14.81
N ILE A 205 -1.13 3.37 14.61
CA ILE A 205 -0.71 2.90 13.30
C ILE A 205 -0.06 1.52 13.40
N MET A 206 -0.38 0.66 12.46
CA MET A 206 0.29 -0.62 12.26
C MET A 206 0.69 -0.76 10.81
N ILE A 207 1.91 -1.23 10.57
CA ILE A 207 2.47 -1.43 9.23
C ILE A 207 2.98 -2.86 9.15
N SER A 208 2.35 -3.71 8.35
CA SER A 208 2.70 -5.13 8.21
C SER A 208 3.17 -5.45 6.81
N ARG A 209 4.16 -6.33 6.67
CA ARG A 209 4.69 -6.69 5.36
C ARG A 209 3.64 -7.48 4.58
N ALA A 210 3.30 -7.02 3.38
CA ALA A 210 2.34 -7.69 2.51
C ALA A 210 3.06 -8.60 1.52
N ARG A 211 2.55 -9.81 1.32
CA ARG A 211 2.92 -10.66 0.18
C ARG A 211 1.85 -10.46 -0.90
N ILE A 212 2.28 -10.10 -2.10
CA ILE A 212 1.38 -10.20 -3.27
C ILE A 212 1.43 -11.66 -3.73
N PRO A 213 0.29 -12.36 -3.84
CA PRO A 213 0.25 -13.65 -4.51
C PRO A 213 0.77 -13.45 -5.93
N GLN A 214 1.93 -14.03 -6.24
CA GLN A 214 2.38 -14.11 -7.62
C GLN A 214 1.30 -14.93 -8.36
N PRO A 215 0.79 -14.48 -9.53
CA PRO A 215 -0.07 -15.33 -10.35
C PRO A 215 0.63 -16.69 -10.45
N PRO A 216 -0.07 -17.82 -10.23
CA PRO A 216 0.56 -19.12 -10.33
C PRO A 216 1.36 -19.13 -11.62
N ALA A 217 2.68 -19.32 -11.53
CA ALA A 217 3.53 -19.47 -12.68
C ALA A 217 2.79 -20.44 -13.59
N ALA A 218 2.45 -19.99 -14.81
CA ALA A 218 1.78 -20.83 -15.78
C ALA A 218 2.51 -22.16 -15.70
N GLN A 219 1.81 -23.19 -15.23
CA GLN A 219 2.39 -24.50 -15.08
C GLN A 219 2.98 -24.80 -16.45
N GLU A 220 4.31 -24.90 -16.54
CA GLU A 220 4.93 -25.48 -17.71
C GLU A 220 4.29 -26.86 -17.78
N SER A 221 3.27 -26.98 -18.63
CA SER A 221 2.71 -28.26 -19.02
C SER A 221 3.91 -29.12 -19.35
N PRO A 222 4.11 -30.27 -18.68
CA PRO A 222 5.20 -31.14 -19.05
C PRO A 222 5.00 -31.41 -20.55
N ALA A 223 6.00 -31.02 -21.34
CA ALA A 223 6.01 -31.32 -22.76
C ALA A 223 5.79 -32.82 -22.87
N THR A 224 4.62 -33.20 -23.39
CA THR A 224 4.32 -34.58 -23.76
C THR A 224 5.33 -34.95 -24.83
N ASP A 225 6.41 -35.60 -24.43
CA ASP A 225 7.35 -36.22 -25.33
C ASP A 225 6.56 -37.26 -26.13
N SER A 226 6.29 -36.93 -27.39
CA SER A 226 5.49 -37.76 -28.27
C SER A 226 6.44 -38.77 -28.89
N GLU A 227 6.70 -39.86 -28.18
CA GLU A 227 7.38 -41.03 -28.71
C GLU A 227 6.50 -41.65 -29.82
N PRO A 228 6.99 -41.85 -31.06
CA PRO A 228 6.17 -42.41 -32.12
C PRO A 228 6.04 -43.92 -31.90
N ALA A 229 4.84 -44.36 -31.52
CA ALA A 229 4.48 -45.76 -31.49
C ALA A 229 4.43 -46.33 -32.92
N SER A 230 5.46 -47.10 -33.27
CA SER A 230 5.48 -47.99 -34.42
C SER A 230 4.41 -49.07 -34.24
N ALA A 231 3.38 -49.04 -35.09
CA ALA A 231 2.35 -50.08 -35.13
C ALA A 231 2.85 -51.29 -35.94
N GLU A 232 3.10 -52.40 -35.26
CA GLU A 232 3.31 -53.71 -35.87
C GLU A 232 2.00 -54.51 -35.77
N SER A 233 1.46 -54.84 -36.93
CA SER A 233 0.18 -55.51 -37.13
C SER A 233 0.34 -57.03 -37.16
N GLU A 234 -0.39 -57.75 -36.32
CA GLU A 234 -0.55 -59.21 -36.41
C GLU A 234 -2.05 -59.56 -36.66
N PRO A 235 -2.39 -60.48 -37.58
CA PRO A 235 -3.78 -60.75 -37.97
C PRO A 235 -4.42 -61.85 -37.11
N GLN A 236 -5.66 -61.64 -36.64
CA GLN A 236 -6.49 -62.68 -36.02
C GLN A 236 -7.24 -63.52 -37.07
N GLU A 237 -7.10 -64.84 -36.96
CA GLU A 237 -7.82 -65.89 -37.67
C GLU A 237 -9.26 -66.08 -37.10
N PRO A 238 -10.28 -66.45 -37.91
CA PRO A 238 -11.67 -66.52 -37.43
C PRO A 238 -12.09 -67.94 -37.04
N GLU A 239 -12.68 -68.13 -35.86
CA GLU A 239 -13.33 -69.40 -35.48
C GLU A 239 -14.86 -69.27 -35.35
N LYS A 240 -15.52 -69.82 -36.38
CA LYS A 240 -16.83 -70.50 -36.54
C LYS A 240 -17.94 -70.39 -35.45
N PRO A 241 -19.23 -70.25 -35.86
CA PRO A 241 -20.37 -70.20 -34.93
C PRO A 241 -21.19 -71.50 -34.80
N ALA A 242 -22.05 -71.53 -33.77
CA ALA A 242 -23.35 -72.22 -33.57
C ALA A 242 -23.42 -73.24 -32.40
N PRO A 243 -24.61 -73.60 -31.86
CA PRO A 243 -25.97 -73.08 -32.10
C PRO A 243 -26.82 -72.79 -30.82
N ALA A 244 -28.01 -72.27 -31.11
CA ALA A 244 -29.20 -71.98 -30.31
C ALA A 244 -29.67 -73.02 -29.26
N ALA A 245 -30.37 -72.51 -28.24
CA ALA A 245 -31.47 -73.19 -27.56
C ALA A 245 -32.51 -72.17 -27.08
N ALA A 246 -33.77 -72.58 -27.13
CA ALA A 246 -34.99 -71.80 -27.05
C ALA A 246 -35.67 -71.84 -25.66
N ALA A 247 -36.81 -71.13 -25.60
CA ALA A 247 -37.88 -71.15 -24.59
C ALA A 247 -37.57 -70.44 -23.26
N ASN A 248 -38.46 -69.64 -22.67
CA ASN A 248 -39.90 -69.47 -22.84
C ASN A 248 -40.29 -68.04 -22.43
#